data_AF-A0A519GGW0-F1
#
_entry.id   AF-A0A519GGW0-F1
#
_cell.length_a   1.000
_cell.length_b   1.000
_cell.length_c   1.000
_cell.angle_alpha   90.00
_cell.angle_beta   90.00
_cell.angle_gamma   90.00
#
_symmetry.space_group_name_H-M   'P 1'
#
loop_
_entity.id
_entity.type
_entity.pdbx_description
1 polymer ?
#
loop_
_entity_poly.entity_id
_entity_poly.type
_entity_poly.pdbx_seq_one_letter_code
_entity_poly.pdbx_strand_id
1 'polypeptide(L)' 'RQRVNQELKAMEREEIIRIEPGGLVVLERAALMRISEADV' A
#
# COMPACT_ATOMS: atom_id res chain seq x y z
N ARG A 1 -4.38 -0.55 -14.61
CA ARG A 1 -4.51 0.78 -13.96
C ARG A 1 -5.59 0.82 -12.87
N GLN A 2 -6.77 0.23 -13.06
CA GLN A 2 -7.87 0.34 -12.08
C GLN A 2 -7.66 -0.48 -10.79
N ARG A 3 -7.07 -1.68 -10.91
CA ARG A 3 -6.79 -2.59 -9.79
C ARG A 3 -5.75 -2.02 -8.80
N VAL A 4 -4.62 -1.53 -9.31
CA VAL A 4 -3.56 -0.90 -8.50
C VAL A 4 -4.11 0.24 -7.64
N ASN A 5 -4.98 1.09 -8.19
CA ASN A 5 -5.59 2.19 -7.42
C ASN A 5 -6.57 1.71 -6.35
N GLN A 6 -7.19 0.53 -6.50
CA GLN A 6 -8.05 -0.03 -5.47
C GLN A 6 -7.22 -0.62 -4.33
N GLU A 7 -6.13 -1.31 -4.67
CA GLU A 7 -5.19 -1.86 -3.69
C GLU A 7 -4.55 -0.75 -2.86
N LEU A 8 -4.09 0.33 -3.49
CA LEU A 8 -3.56 1.51 -2.77
C LEU A 8 -4.60 2.13 -1.81
N LYS A 9 -5.86 2.27 -2.25
CA LYS A 9 -6.95 2.77 -1.40
C LYS A 9 -7.28 1.84 -0.22
N ALA A 10 -7.15 0.53 -0.41
CA ALA A 10 -7.32 -0.43 0.67
C ALA A 10 -6.18 -0.29 1.68
N MET A 11 -4.94 -0.20 1.21
CA MET A 11 -3.75 -0.03 2.06
C MET A 11 -3.76 1.29 2.84
N GLU A 12 -4.28 2.38 2.27
CA GLU A 12 -4.48 3.63 3.00
C GLU A 12 -5.55 3.49 4.10
N ARG A 13 -6.65 2.79 3.83
CA ARG A 13 -7.72 2.54 4.83
C ARG A 13 -7.24 1.66 5.98
N GLU A 14 -6.36 0.72 5.69
CA GLU A 14 -5.77 -0.22 6.66
C GLU A 14 -4.55 0.37 7.38
N GLU A 15 -4.23 1.66 7.17
CA GLU A 15 -3.07 2.34 7.76
C GLU A 15 -1.72 1.67 7.44
N ILE A 16 -1.62 0.98 6.30
CA ILE A 16 -0.39 0.32 5.85
C ILE A 16 0.53 1.33 5.16
N ILE A 17 -0.07 2.24 4.38
CA ILE A 17 0.62 3.33 3.68
C ILE A 17 -0.11 4.65 3.88
N ARG A 18 0.60 5.76 3.68
CA ARG A 18 0.02 7.10 3.63
C ARG A 18 0.59 7.85 2.45
N ILE A 19 -0.29 8.36 1.58
CA ILE A 19 0.13 9.28 0.51
C ILE A 19 0.29 10.68 1.10
N GLU A 20 1.47 11.27 0.89
CA GLU A 20 1.77 12.64 1.28
C GLU A 20 2.13 13.49 0.04
N PRO A 21 2.00 14.82 0.11
CA PRO A 21 2.52 15.69 -0.94
C PRO A 21 4.03 15.46 -1.11
N GLY A 22 4.41 14.80 -2.21
CA GLY A 22 5.81 14.51 -2.55
C GLY A 22 6.26 13.06 -2.31
N GLY A 23 5.41 12.17 -1.80
CA GLY A 23 5.80 10.77 -1.65
C GLY A 23 4.78 9.84 -1.02
N LEU A 24 5.24 8.63 -0.74
CA LEU A 24 4.51 7.58 -0.04
C LEU A 24 5.26 7.23 1.24
N VAL A 25 4.56 7.29 2.37
CA VAL A 25 5.07 6.84 3.66
C VAL A 25 4.57 5.42 3.91
N VAL A 26 5.48 4.51 4.26
CA VAL A 26 5.11 3.16 4.71
C VAL A 26 4.96 3.19 6.22
N LEU A 27 3.74 2.93 6.70
CA LEU A 27 3.41 2.92 8.12
C LEU A 27 3.58 1.52 8.72
N GLU A 28 3.25 0.48 7.96
CA GLU A 28 3.50 -0.90 8.35
C GLU A 28 4.24 -1.70 7.26
N ARG A 29 5.52 -1.93 7.52
CA ARG A 29 6.43 -2.61 6.62
C ARG A 29 6.06 -4.08 6.43
N ALA A 30 5.67 -4.79 7.50
CA ALA A 30 5.38 -6.22 7.39
C ALA A 30 4.16 -6.50 6.51
N ALA A 31 3.13 -5.64 6.58
CA ALA A 31 1.95 -5.75 5.73
C ALA A 31 2.27 -5.47 4.25
N LEU A 32 3.10 -4.45 3.97
CA LEU A 32 3.56 -4.17 2.62
C LEU A 32 4.34 -5.35 2.02
N MET A 33 5.22 -5.99 2.80
CA MET A 33 6.01 -7.14 2.34
C MET A 33 5.12 -8.33 1.96
N ARG A 34 4.10 -8.66 2.77
CA ARG A 34 3.15 -9.75 2.45
C ARG A 34 2.42 -9.52 1.13
N ILE A 35 2.08 -8.27 0.82
CA ILE A 35 1.42 -7.91 -0.44
C ILE A 35 2.41 -8.01 -1.61
N SER A 36 3.65 -7.54 -1.44
CA SER A 36 4.68 -7.65 -2.48
C SER A 36 5.05 -9.08 -2.83
N GLU A 37 4.88 -10.00 -1.89
CA GLU A 37 5.17 -11.42 -2.02
C GLU A 37 3.98 -12.23 -2.56
N ALA A 38 2.80 -11.61 -2.68
CA ALA A 38 1.56 -12.29 -3.09
C ALA A 38 1.46 -12.59 -4.60
N ASP A 39 2.49 -12.27 -5.40
CA ASP A 39 2.56 -12.47 -6.85
C ASP A 39 3.53 -13.62 -7.26
N VAL A 40 3.70 -14.64 -6.40
CA VAL A 40 4.41 -15.91 -6.76
C VAL A 40 3.43 -17.06 -6.97
#